data_AF-A0AAD6FS89-F1
#
_entry.id   AF-A0AAD6FS89-F1
#
_cell.length_a   1.000
_cell.length_b   1.000
_cell.length_c   1.000
_cell.angle_alpha   90.00
_cell.angle_beta   90.00
_cell.angle_gamma   90.00
#
_symmetry.space_group_name_H-M   'P 1'
#
loop_
_entity.id
_entity.type
_entity.pdbx_description
1 polymer ?
#
loop_
_entity_poly.entity_id
_entity_poly.type
_entity_poly.pdbx_seq_one_letter_code
_entity_poly.pdbx_strand_id
1 'polypeptide(L)'
;MAGLGSKRRVPQGLGAQHLSSVEESRFVHEDDKAELYALYINCLEDSMWEKMPQEGYADLEVKPFYNDETQFLHFFLTEVNSVPATVSIQHLQHIARLRLSLTMAAQLISDDLCERKLPDGSEDFLKMVIKVCEDSGNDWYRIYLIRKLSEWQGVESVQTLVKQPGFSWLFPNDIHQQNVDEDQMDQYLVYGEEYKTIRDAVAKAVVDCNVEQIEDVCEKCTAPPRKRTMFILLALFREVTTLYRSANTSLHPSSEICHAFADLIQGSKYLYQKEVRDLASALVHNRLGSLAITHDLTIVDNTIIELNIHLAAVLLTGTHLLVMPLKQLGLSPENMQAAFIPTMPDDMLAVAQAAI
;
A
#
# COMPACT_ATOMS: atom_id res chain seq x y z
N MET A 1 38.55 -34.21 17.25
CA MET A 1 39.02 -34.41 15.87
C MET A 1 37.91 -33.99 14.93
N ALA A 2 38.22 -33.03 14.07
CA ALA A 2 37.28 -32.24 13.28
C ALA A 2 36.63 -33.05 12.15
N GLY A 3 35.30 -32.96 12.04
CA GLY A 3 34.55 -33.24 10.82
C GLY A 3 34.24 -31.92 10.13
N LEU A 4 35.02 -31.60 9.10
CA LEU A 4 34.83 -30.41 8.25
C LEU A 4 33.66 -30.67 7.28
N GLY A 5 32.51 -30.07 7.57
CA GLY A 5 31.43 -29.89 6.61
C GLY A 5 31.88 -28.92 5.52
N SER A 6 32.14 -29.44 4.33
CA SER A 6 32.49 -28.67 3.14
C SER A 6 31.28 -27.84 2.70
N LYS A 7 31.26 -26.54 3.06
CA LYS A 7 30.40 -25.54 2.42
C LYS A 7 30.78 -25.49 0.94
N ARG A 8 29.92 -25.98 0.05
CA ARG A 8 30.05 -25.82 -1.40
C ARG A 8 30.05 -24.33 -1.73
N ARG A 9 31.22 -23.74 -1.92
CA ARG A 9 31.35 -22.45 -2.63
C ARG A 9 31.07 -22.72 -4.10
N VAL A 10 30.08 -22.03 -4.66
CA VAL A 10 29.94 -21.92 -6.11
C VAL A 10 31.24 -21.29 -6.63
N PRO A 11 31.95 -21.88 -7.62
CA PRO A 11 33.17 -21.30 -8.14
C PRO A 11 32.83 -19.95 -8.80
N GLN A 12 33.38 -18.85 -8.28
CA GLN A 12 33.19 -17.49 -8.82
C GLN A 12 33.48 -17.39 -10.33
N GLY A 13 34.31 -18.31 -10.88
CA GLY A 13 34.65 -18.35 -12.30
C GLY A 13 33.54 -18.84 -13.24
N LEU A 14 32.61 -19.72 -12.79
CA LEU A 14 31.58 -20.27 -13.69
C LEU A 14 30.49 -19.23 -14.01
N GLY A 15 30.10 -18.43 -13.02
CA GLY A 15 29.12 -17.35 -13.19
C GLY A 15 29.65 -16.23 -14.08
N ALA A 16 30.93 -15.87 -13.92
CA ALA A 16 31.59 -14.90 -14.79
C ALA A 16 31.62 -15.37 -16.26
N GLN A 17 32.00 -16.63 -16.49
CA GLN A 17 32.05 -17.22 -17.84
C GLN A 17 30.68 -17.30 -18.49
N HIS A 18 29.65 -17.66 -17.72
CA HIS A 18 28.28 -17.72 -18.23
C HIS A 18 27.74 -16.32 -18.57
N LEU A 19 28.01 -15.30 -17.73
CA LEU A 19 27.61 -13.92 -18.03
C LEU A 19 28.23 -13.43 -19.33
N SER A 20 29.55 -13.54 -19.49
CA SER A 20 30.23 -13.13 -20.72
C SER A 20 29.74 -13.92 -21.95
N SER A 21 29.50 -15.23 -21.82
CA SER A 21 28.97 -16.04 -22.91
C SER A 21 27.56 -15.64 -23.35
N VAL A 22 26.72 -15.17 -22.43
CA VAL A 22 25.35 -14.73 -22.73
C VAL A 22 25.34 -13.32 -23.32
N GLU A 23 26.21 -12.43 -22.83
CA GLU A 23 26.41 -11.08 -23.39
C GLU A 23 26.91 -11.12 -24.84
N GLU A 24 27.78 -12.08 -25.16
CA GLU A 24 28.30 -12.29 -26.53
C GLU A 24 27.34 -13.11 -27.42
N SER A 25 26.22 -13.58 -26.88
CA SER A 25 25.26 -14.42 -27.60
C SER A 25 24.33 -13.59 -28.50
N ARG A 26 23.72 -14.24 -29.49
CA ARG A 26 22.72 -13.61 -30.37
C ARG A 26 21.36 -13.37 -29.70
N PHE A 27 21.19 -13.79 -28.44
CA PHE A 27 19.89 -13.80 -27.75
C PHE A 27 19.62 -12.52 -26.95
N VAL A 28 20.65 -11.73 -26.66
CA VAL A 28 20.53 -10.49 -25.88
C VAL A 28 20.91 -9.33 -26.77
N HIS A 29 19.92 -8.51 -27.15
CA HIS A 29 20.20 -7.24 -27.80
C HIS A 29 20.78 -6.25 -26.78
N GLU A 30 21.49 -5.23 -27.25
CA GLU A 30 22.09 -4.24 -26.33
C GLU A 30 21.06 -3.56 -25.44
N ASP A 31 19.84 -3.36 -25.96
CA ASP A 31 18.71 -2.77 -25.23
C ASP A 31 18.15 -3.68 -24.13
N ASP A 32 18.41 -4.99 -24.18
CA ASP A 32 17.92 -6.00 -23.23
C ASP A 32 18.94 -6.35 -22.13
N LYS A 33 20.14 -5.73 -22.13
CA LYS A 33 21.19 -6.00 -21.13
C LYS A 33 20.74 -5.69 -19.70
N ALA A 34 19.82 -4.72 -19.53
CA ALA A 34 19.26 -4.39 -18.22
C ALA A 34 18.45 -5.55 -17.63
N GLU A 35 17.62 -6.22 -18.44
CA GLU A 35 16.83 -7.39 -18.02
C GLU A 35 17.73 -8.59 -17.70
N LEU A 36 18.79 -8.78 -18.49
CA LEU A 36 19.80 -9.79 -18.18
C LEU A 36 20.44 -9.55 -16.81
N TYR A 37 20.92 -8.32 -16.55
CA TYR A 37 21.51 -8.00 -15.25
C TYR A 37 20.51 -8.12 -14.10
N ALA A 38 19.25 -7.71 -14.31
CA ALA A 38 18.19 -7.87 -13.33
C ALA A 38 17.95 -9.34 -12.98
N LEU A 39 17.92 -10.24 -13.97
CA LEU A 39 17.81 -11.68 -13.74
C LEU A 39 18.94 -12.23 -12.87
N TYR A 40 20.19 -11.87 -13.19
CA TYR A 40 21.35 -12.31 -12.39
C TYR A 40 21.29 -11.76 -10.97
N ILE A 41 20.95 -10.48 -10.81
CA ILE A 41 20.81 -9.84 -9.50
C ILE A 41 19.75 -10.58 -8.69
N ASN A 42 18.58 -10.87 -9.26
CA ASN A 42 17.50 -11.59 -8.59
C ASN A 42 17.94 -13.01 -8.17
N CYS A 43 18.57 -13.78 -9.07
CA CYS A 43 19.04 -15.14 -8.72
C CYS A 43 20.14 -15.13 -7.64
N LEU A 44 21.02 -14.13 -7.66
CA LEU A 44 22.05 -13.95 -6.64
C LEU A 44 21.43 -13.57 -5.30
N GLU A 45 20.44 -12.68 -5.31
CA GLU A 45 19.67 -12.25 -4.13
C GLU A 45 18.90 -13.44 -3.52
N ASP A 46 18.19 -14.23 -4.32
CA ASP A 46 17.47 -15.43 -3.88
C ASP A 46 18.41 -16.45 -3.21
N SER A 47 19.58 -16.67 -3.83
CA SER A 47 20.62 -17.55 -3.27
C SER A 47 21.20 -17.03 -1.95
N MET A 48 21.13 -15.73 -1.67
CA MET A 48 21.49 -15.16 -0.36
C MET A 48 20.36 -15.34 0.65
N TRP A 49 19.10 -15.10 0.26
CA TRP A 49 17.92 -15.34 1.08
C TRP A 49 17.79 -16.79 1.52
N GLU A 50 18.08 -17.77 0.66
CA GLU A 50 18.08 -19.19 1.03
C GLU A 50 19.09 -19.53 2.14
N LYS A 51 20.14 -18.73 2.30
CA LYS A 51 21.20 -18.93 3.29
C LYS A 51 20.95 -18.14 4.57
N MET A 52 19.91 -17.30 4.63
CA MET A 52 19.53 -16.58 5.83
C MET A 52 19.05 -17.56 6.92
N PRO A 53 19.38 -17.30 8.20
CA PRO A 53 18.74 -18.00 9.31
C PRO A 53 17.22 -17.84 9.21
N GLN A 54 16.48 -18.94 9.14
CA GLN A 54 15.02 -18.89 9.08
C GLN A 54 14.45 -18.39 10.42
N GLU A 55 13.31 -17.68 10.35
CA GLU A 55 12.55 -17.24 11.52
C GLU A 55 12.28 -18.43 12.46
N GLY A 56 12.91 -18.42 13.64
CA GLY A 56 12.82 -19.50 14.62
C GLY A 56 14.16 -19.91 15.26
N TYR A 57 15.30 -19.52 14.67
CA TYR A 57 16.61 -19.63 15.31
C TYR A 57 16.87 -18.39 16.19
N ALA A 58 17.39 -18.63 17.40
CA ALA A 58 17.55 -17.62 18.45
C ALA A 58 18.26 -16.34 17.99
N ASP A 59 18.02 -15.21 18.66
CA ASP A 59 18.68 -13.89 18.49
C ASP A 59 20.21 -13.98 18.28
N LEU A 60 20.84 -15.05 18.80
CA LEU A 60 22.26 -15.37 18.67
C LEU A 60 22.74 -15.63 17.23
N GLU A 61 21.88 -16.05 16.29
CA GLU A 61 22.26 -16.32 14.89
C GLU A 61 22.05 -15.12 13.96
N VAL A 62 21.18 -14.17 14.32
CA VAL A 62 20.86 -13.00 13.51
C VAL A 62 21.88 -11.88 13.69
N LYS A 63 22.42 -11.71 14.91
CA LYS A 63 23.42 -10.67 15.22
C LYS A 63 24.73 -10.78 14.39
N PRO A 64 25.34 -11.97 14.20
CA PRO A 64 26.49 -12.12 13.32
C PRO A 64 26.19 -11.74 11.86
N PHE A 65 24.95 -11.95 11.41
CA PHE A 65 24.53 -11.60 10.06
C PHE A 65 24.47 -10.08 9.86
N TYR A 66 23.83 -9.34 10.78
CA TYR A 66 23.84 -7.87 10.74
C TYR A 66 25.26 -7.30 10.77
N ASN A 67 26.15 -7.90 11.56
CA ASN A 67 27.55 -7.47 11.60
C ASN A 67 28.28 -7.71 10.27
N ASP A 68 28.05 -8.86 9.61
CA ASP A 68 28.64 -9.18 8.31
C ASP A 68 28.13 -8.23 7.22
N GLU A 69 26.83 -7.96 7.18
CA GLU A 69 26.24 -6.99 6.25
C GLU A 69 26.73 -5.56 6.54
N THR A 70 26.88 -5.17 7.81
CA THR A 70 27.45 -3.87 8.18
C THR A 70 28.88 -3.70 7.65
N GLN A 71 29.72 -4.74 7.78
CA GLN A 71 31.07 -4.74 7.22
C GLN A 71 31.07 -4.66 5.69
N PHE A 72 30.16 -5.39 5.04
CA PHE A 72 29.98 -5.30 3.60
C PHE A 72 29.58 -3.89 3.15
N LEU A 73 28.62 -3.24 3.82
CA LEU A 73 28.19 -1.88 3.49
C LEU A 73 29.33 -0.86 3.63
N HIS A 74 30.19 -1.03 4.66
CA HIS A 74 31.41 -0.22 4.80
C HIS A 74 32.35 -0.38 3.61
N PHE A 75 32.58 -1.63 3.19
CA PHE A 75 33.42 -1.95 2.04
C PHE A 75 32.80 -1.38 0.74
N PHE A 76 31.50 -1.61 0.53
CA PHE A 76 30.74 -1.15 -0.62
C PHE A 76 30.83 0.37 -0.78
N LEU A 77 30.59 1.13 0.30
CA LEU A 77 30.67 2.59 0.26
C LEU A 77 32.08 3.09 -0.10
N THR A 78 33.12 2.38 0.32
CA THR A 78 34.51 2.72 -0.01
C THR A 78 34.82 2.47 -1.48
N GLU A 79 34.29 1.38 -2.06
CA GLU A 79 34.52 1.01 -3.47
C GLU A 79 33.67 1.80 -4.48
N VAL A 80 32.49 2.31 -4.09
CA VAL A 80 31.54 3.04 -4.97
C VAL A 80 32.18 4.26 -5.66
N ASN A 81 33.28 4.81 -5.12
CA ASN A 81 34.04 5.89 -5.75
C ASN A 81 34.78 5.49 -7.04
N SER A 82 34.72 4.21 -7.44
CA SER A 82 35.27 3.70 -8.69
C SER A 82 34.16 3.16 -9.59
N VAL A 83 33.71 3.94 -10.58
CA VAL A 83 32.73 3.46 -11.58
C VAL A 83 33.46 2.49 -12.52
N PRO A 84 33.09 1.19 -12.56
CA PRO A 84 33.73 0.25 -13.48
C PRO A 84 33.30 0.52 -14.93
N ALA A 85 34.24 0.43 -15.87
CA ALA A 85 33.94 0.59 -17.30
C ALA A 85 33.10 -0.56 -17.90
N THR A 86 32.98 -1.70 -17.19
CA THR A 86 32.22 -2.88 -17.59
C THR A 86 31.54 -3.52 -16.37
N VAL A 87 30.32 -4.04 -16.55
CA VAL A 87 29.56 -4.72 -15.50
C VAL A 87 30.12 -6.12 -15.32
N SER A 88 30.62 -6.44 -14.14
CA SER A 88 31.13 -7.77 -13.80
C SER A 88 30.13 -8.55 -12.94
N ILE A 89 30.25 -9.88 -12.92
CA ILE A 89 29.45 -10.72 -12.00
C ILE A 89 29.64 -10.31 -10.53
N GLN A 90 30.84 -9.84 -10.17
CA GLN A 90 31.12 -9.34 -8.82
C GLN A 90 30.36 -8.05 -8.53
N HIS A 91 30.27 -7.15 -9.51
CA HIS A 91 29.45 -5.95 -9.39
C HIS A 91 27.96 -6.30 -9.20
N LEU A 92 27.42 -7.23 -10.00
CA LEU A 92 26.04 -7.71 -9.84
C LEU A 92 25.82 -8.35 -8.46
N GLN A 93 26.80 -9.09 -7.94
CA GLN A 93 26.73 -9.67 -6.60
C GLN A 93 26.74 -8.60 -5.51
N HIS A 94 27.53 -7.54 -5.64
CA HIS A 94 27.52 -6.41 -4.70
C HIS A 94 26.15 -5.70 -4.73
N ILE A 95 25.55 -5.49 -5.91
CA ILE A 95 24.22 -4.90 -6.03
C ILE A 95 23.13 -5.79 -5.42
N ALA A 96 23.18 -7.11 -5.66
CA ALA A 96 22.25 -8.07 -5.04
C ALA A 96 22.34 -8.04 -3.51
N ARG A 97 23.56 -8.00 -2.97
CA ARG A 97 23.78 -7.91 -1.52
C ARG A 97 23.36 -6.56 -0.92
N LEU A 98 23.53 -5.47 -1.67
CA LEU A 98 23.00 -4.17 -1.27
C LEU A 98 21.46 -4.19 -1.24
N ARG A 99 20.79 -4.75 -2.26
CA ARG A 99 19.33 -4.90 -2.28
C ARG A 99 18.81 -5.70 -1.10
N LEU A 100 19.47 -6.81 -0.77
CA LEU A 100 19.21 -7.60 0.43
C LEU A 100 19.30 -6.74 1.70
N SER A 101 20.41 -6.02 1.88
CA SER A 101 20.61 -5.12 3.02
C SER A 101 19.53 -4.04 3.11
N LEU A 102 19.17 -3.41 2.00
CA LEU A 102 18.11 -2.39 1.97
C LEU A 102 16.73 -3.00 2.30
N THR A 103 16.42 -4.18 1.78
CA THR A 103 15.17 -4.88 2.11
C THR A 103 15.09 -5.24 3.59
N MET A 104 16.19 -5.69 4.20
CA MET A 104 16.24 -5.91 5.65
C MET A 104 16.08 -4.62 6.45
N ALA A 105 16.70 -3.53 6.00
CA ALA A 105 16.56 -2.24 6.65
C ALA A 105 15.11 -1.74 6.60
N ALA A 106 14.41 -1.93 5.47
CA ALA A 106 12.99 -1.64 5.38
C ALA A 106 12.19 -2.44 6.41
N GLN A 107 12.62 -3.66 6.76
CA GLN A 107 11.85 -4.57 7.62
C GLN A 107 11.98 -4.10 9.05
N LEU A 108 13.21 -3.76 9.44
CA LEU A 108 13.51 -3.16 10.73
C LEU A 108 12.81 -1.82 10.91
N ILE A 109 12.82 -0.95 9.89
CA ILE A 109 12.08 0.33 9.93
C ILE A 109 10.57 0.07 10.08
N SER A 110 10.02 -0.88 9.32
CA SER A 110 8.61 -1.28 9.40
C SER A 110 8.24 -1.82 10.78
N ASP A 111 9.10 -2.65 11.38
CA ASP A 111 8.89 -3.22 12.71
C ASP A 111 9.00 -2.15 13.80
N ASP A 112 9.95 -1.21 13.70
CA ASP A 112 10.09 -0.05 14.60
C ASP A 112 8.85 0.84 14.57
N LEU A 113 8.34 1.15 13.36
CA LEU A 113 7.11 1.92 13.17
C LEU A 113 5.87 1.22 13.77
N CYS A 114 5.90 -0.12 13.86
CA CYS A 114 4.85 -0.93 14.48
C CYS A 114 5.09 -1.19 15.98
N GLU A 115 6.04 -0.49 16.61
CA GLU A 115 6.46 -0.66 18.01
C GLU A 115 6.86 -2.12 18.35
N ARG A 116 7.35 -2.87 17.36
CA ARG A 116 7.84 -4.23 17.57
C ARG A 116 9.28 -4.18 18.08
N LYS A 117 9.64 -5.20 18.87
CA LYS A 117 10.99 -5.30 19.43
C LYS A 117 12.01 -5.55 18.32
N LEU A 118 12.95 -4.64 18.15
CA LEU A 118 14.07 -4.79 17.22
C LEU A 118 15.06 -5.86 17.72
N PRO A 119 15.65 -6.66 16.80
CA PRO A 119 16.71 -7.60 17.14
C PRO A 119 17.96 -6.91 17.70
N ASP A 120 18.66 -7.55 18.64
CA ASP A 120 19.92 -7.02 19.19
C ASP A 120 21.02 -6.93 18.12
N GLY A 121 21.63 -5.76 17.97
CA GLY A 121 22.66 -5.48 16.97
C GLY A 121 22.15 -4.94 15.63
N SER A 122 20.84 -4.77 15.45
CA SER A 122 20.28 -4.18 14.22
C SER A 122 20.52 -2.66 14.09
N GLU A 123 20.75 -1.97 15.22
CA GLU A 123 20.94 -0.51 15.25
C GLU A 123 22.18 -0.05 14.46
N ASP A 124 23.32 -0.73 14.64
CA ASP A 124 24.56 -0.38 13.95
C ASP A 124 24.46 -0.66 12.44
N PHE A 125 23.74 -1.72 12.08
CA PHE A 125 23.39 -2.01 10.70
C PHE A 125 22.52 -0.92 10.08
N LEU A 126 21.44 -0.49 10.74
CA LEU A 126 20.59 0.60 10.28
C LEU A 126 21.37 1.90 10.11
N LYS A 127 22.21 2.27 11.10
CA LYS A 127 23.08 3.45 10.99
C LYS A 127 23.99 3.38 9.76
N MET A 128 24.52 2.20 9.45
CA MET A 128 25.36 2.03 8.26
C MET A 128 24.55 2.12 6.96
N VAL A 129 23.33 1.59 6.92
CA VAL A 129 22.43 1.74 5.76
C VAL A 129 22.09 3.21 5.50
N ILE A 130 21.74 3.96 6.55
CA ILE A 130 21.51 5.41 6.48
C ILE A 130 22.73 6.10 5.87
N LYS A 131 23.92 5.79 6.40
CA LYS A 131 25.18 6.33 5.90
C LYS A 131 25.43 6.01 4.43
N VAL A 132 25.15 4.79 3.96
CA VAL A 132 25.26 4.44 2.54
C VAL A 132 24.30 5.27 1.69
N CYS A 133 23.05 5.45 2.14
CA CYS A 133 22.07 6.26 1.43
C CYS A 133 22.47 7.74 1.37
N GLU A 134 23.12 8.28 2.40
CA GLU A 134 23.58 9.68 2.45
C GLU A 134 24.88 9.92 1.69
N ASP A 135 25.89 9.07 1.88
CA ASP A 135 27.26 9.31 1.42
C ASP A 135 27.53 8.78 0.00
N SER A 136 26.71 7.87 -0.53
CA SER A 136 26.98 7.24 -1.85
C SER A 136 26.71 8.16 -3.04
N GLY A 137 25.96 9.25 -2.85
CA GLY A 137 25.51 10.12 -3.94
C GLY A 137 24.54 9.45 -4.93
N ASN A 138 23.98 8.29 -4.60
CA ASN A 138 23.08 7.54 -5.47
C ASN A 138 21.67 7.43 -4.85
N ASP A 139 20.76 8.30 -5.30
CA ASP A 139 19.38 8.35 -4.81
C ASP A 139 18.56 7.10 -5.16
N TRP A 140 19.02 6.24 -6.09
CA TRP A 140 18.34 4.98 -6.38
C TRP A 140 18.25 4.06 -5.17
N TYR A 141 19.17 4.15 -4.21
CA TYR A 141 19.13 3.35 -2.98
C TYR A 141 18.01 3.83 -2.05
N ARG A 142 17.85 5.14 -1.91
CA ARG A 142 16.72 5.76 -1.20
C ARG A 142 15.40 5.41 -1.87
N ILE A 143 15.33 5.52 -3.21
CA ILE A 143 14.14 5.14 -4.00
C ILE A 143 13.79 3.67 -3.81
N TYR A 144 14.78 2.76 -3.83
CA TYR A 144 14.55 1.34 -3.58
C TYR A 144 13.96 1.11 -2.18
N LEU A 145 14.51 1.77 -1.16
CA LEU A 145 14.03 1.64 0.22
C LEU A 145 12.61 2.20 0.38
N ILE A 146 12.30 3.37 -0.20
CA ILE A 146 10.95 3.94 -0.25
C ILE A 146 9.96 2.96 -0.89
N ARG A 147 10.34 2.34 -2.02
CA ARG A 147 9.49 1.34 -2.69
C ARG A 147 9.24 0.13 -1.80
N LYS A 148 10.27 -0.39 -1.14
CA LYS A 148 10.13 -1.52 -0.20
C LYS A 148 9.27 -1.20 1.02
N LEU A 149 9.44 -0.02 1.60
CA LEU A 149 8.56 0.44 2.68
C LEU A 149 7.11 0.60 2.19
N SER A 150 6.91 1.11 0.97
CA SER A 150 5.57 1.27 0.39
C SER A 150 4.88 -0.06 0.10
N GLU A 151 5.65 -1.08 -0.32
CA GLU A 151 5.14 -2.45 -0.52
C GLU A 151 4.58 -3.06 0.78
N TRP A 152 5.15 -2.73 1.93
CA TRP A 152 4.76 -3.33 3.22
C TRP A 152 3.80 -2.49 4.05
N GLN A 153 4.03 -1.18 4.12
CA GLN A 153 3.27 -0.25 4.95
C GLN A 153 2.21 0.53 4.18
N GLY A 154 2.25 0.48 2.83
CA GLY A 154 1.41 1.31 1.98
C GLY A 154 1.97 2.72 1.76
N VAL A 155 1.58 3.32 0.64
CA VAL A 155 2.10 4.64 0.19
C VAL A 155 1.73 5.76 1.18
N GLU A 156 0.50 5.73 1.71
CA GLU A 156 0.02 6.74 2.67
C GLU A 156 0.84 6.75 3.95
N SER A 157 1.19 5.57 4.47
CA SER A 157 2.05 5.43 5.65
C SER A 157 3.43 6.03 5.39
N VAL A 158 4.03 5.74 4.23
CA VAL A 158 5.34 6.28 3.84
C VAL A 158 5.30 7.81 3.66
N GLN A 159 4.21 8.36 3.13
CA GLN A 159 4.01 9.81 3.03
C GLN A 159 4.03 10.51 4.40
N THR A 160 3.52 9.86 5.46
CA THR A 160 3.62 10.45 6.81
C THR A 160 5.05 10.55 7.32
N LEU A 161 5.95 9.67 6.86
CA LEU A 161 7.37 9.70 7.26
C LEU A 161 8.10 10.94 6.74
N VAL A 162 7.64 11.55 5.64
CA VAL A 162 8.20 12.80 5.11
C VAL A 162 8.15 13.92 6.17
N LYS A 163 7.09 13.94 6.98
CA LYS A 163 6.88 14.94 8.04
C LYS A 163 7.69 14.65 9.31
N GLN A 164 8.25 13.44 9.43
CA GLN A 164 8.98 13.03 10.63
C GLN A 164 10.47 13.36 10.50
N PRO A 165 11.05 14.14 11.44
CA PRO A 165 12.45 14.59 11.32
C PRO A 165 13.46 13.44 11.28
N GLY A 166 13.15 12.32 11.95
CA GLY A 166 13.99 11.11 11.98
C GLY A 166 14.13 10.39 10.64
N PHE A 167 13.23 10.64 9.68
CA PHE A 167 13.21 10.01 8.36
C PHE A 167 13.59 10.97 7.22
N SER A 168 14.06 12.17 7.55
CA SER A 168 14.45 13.19 6.56
C SER A 168 15.51 12.70 5.55
N TRP A 169 16.43 11.84 5.99
CA TRP A 169 17.49 11.22 5.18
C TRP A 169 16.98 10.31 4.06
N LEU A 170 15.77 9.76 4.20
CA LEU A 170 15.18 8.79 3.27
C LEU A 170 14.68 9.47 2.00
N PHE A 171 14.18 10.70 2.12
CA PHE A 171 13.53 11.41 1.02
C PHE A 171 14.49 12.44 0.42
N PRO A 172 14.69 12.46 -0.91
CA PRO A 172 15.38 13.54 -1.59
C PRO A 172 14.81 14.92 -1.26
N ASN A 173 15.66 15.95 -1.28
CA ASN A 173 15.30 17.33 -0.94
C ASN A 173 14.10 17.88 -1.74
N ASP A 174 13.91 17.40 -2.96
CA ASP A 174 12.82 17.82 -3.85
C ASP A 174 11.43 17.35 -3.36
N ILE A 175 11.37 16.27 -2.58
CA ILE A 175 10.11 15.70 -2.07
C ILE A 175 9.61 16.46 -0.84
N HIS A 176 10.52 16.98 -0.01
CA HIS A 176 10.19 17.73 1.21
C HIS A 176 9.44 19.05 0.93
N GLN A 177 9.47 19.56 -0.30
CA GLN A 177 8.81 20.81 -0.70
C GLN A 177 7.36 20.61 -1.18
N GLN A 178 6.91 19.37 -1.37
CA GLN A 178 5.53 19.10 -1.76
C GLN A 178 4.65 19.12 -0.51
N ASN A 179 3.61 19.95 -0.50
CA ASN A 179 2.58 19.92 0.54
C ASN A 179 1.85 18.57 0.44
N VAL A 180 2.25 17.60 1.26
CA VAL A 180 1.70 16.23 1.31
C VAL A 180 0.32 16.17 1.99
N ASP A 181 -0.39 17.29 2.10
CA ASP A 181 -1.55 17.40 2.97
C ASP A 181 -2.89 16.97 2.35
N GLU A 182 -2.99 16.73 1.03
CA GLU A 182 -4.34 16.78 0.43
C GLU A 182 -4.79 15.66 -0.50
N ASP A 183 -3.97 14.73 -0.99
CA ASP A 183 -4.49 13.70 -1.91
C ASP A 183 -4.19 12.28 -1.45
N GLN A 184 -5.07 11.77 -0.59
CA GLN A 184 -5.19 10.33 -0.32
C GLN A 184 -5.42 9.59 -1.64
N MET A 185 -5.05 8.33 -1.79
CA MET A 185 -5.43 7.62 -3.01
C MET A 185 -6.95 7.38 -3.04
N ASP A 186 -7.60 7.72 -4.15
CA ASP A 186 -9.03 7.40 -4.34
C ASP A 186 -9.18 5.94 -4.79
N GLN A 187 -9.42 5.05 -3.82
CA GLN A 187 -9.60 3.62 -4.07
C GLN A 187 -10.86 3.32 -4.90
N TYR A 188 -11.85 4.22 -4.94
CA TYR A 188 -13.07 4.03 -5.72
C TYR A 188 -12.86 4.25 -7.22
N LEU A 189 -11.68 4.71 -7.65
CA LEU A 189 -11.28 4.72 -9.06
C LEU A 189 -11.29 3.33 -9.71
N VAL A 190 -11.41 2.24 -8.93
CA VAL A 190 -11.72 0.89 -9.43
C VAL A 190 -12.97 0.84 -10.31
N TYR A 191 -13.91 1.79 -10.13
CA TYR A 191 -15.12 1.91 -10.95
C TYR A 191 -14.90 2.64 -12.29
N GLY A 192 -13.71 3.16 -12.53
CA GLY A 192 -13.30 3.79 -13.79
C GLY A 192 -13.89 5.18 -14.02
N GLU A 193 -13.83 5.63 -15.28
CA GLU A 193 -14.14 6.99 -15.68
C GLU A 193 -15.60 7.41 -15.40
N GLU A 194 -16.55 6.47 -15.36
CA GLU A 194 -17.95 6.78 -15.04
C GLU A 194 -18.11 7.30 -13.60
N TYR A 195 -17.47 6.65 -12.63
CA TYR A 195 -17.44 7.11 -11.24
C TYR A 195 -16.66 8.42 -11.13
N LYS A 196 -15.47 8.48 -11.73
CA LYS A 196 -14.60 9.66 -11.70
C LYS A 196 -15.32 10.90 -12.20
N THR A 197 -16.07 10.81 -13.29
CA THR A 197 -16.84 11.95 -13.84
C THR A 197 -17.88 12.47 -12.84
N ILE A 198 -18.56 11.58 -12.12
CA ILE A 198 -19.54 11.96 -11.08
C ILE A 198 -18.82 12.56 -9.87
N ARG A 199 -17.72 11.95 -9.43
CA ARG A 199 -16.88 12.46 -8.34
C ARG A 199 -16.37 13.86 -8.64
N ASP A 200 -15.83 14.10 -9.83
CA ASP A 200 -15.34 15.41 -10.25
C ASP A 200 -16.46 16.47 -10.27
N ALA A 201 -17.70 16.07 -10.58
CA ALA A 201 -18.86 16.95 -10.49
C ALA A 201 -19.22 17.29 -9.03
N VAL A 202 -19.09 16.34 -8.09
CA VAL A 202 -19.27 16.58 -6.65
C VAL A 202 -18.16 17.48 -6.11
N ALA A 203 -16.89 17.22 -6.47
CA ALA A 203 -15.74 18.04 -6.09
C ALA A 203 -15.94 19.50 -6.54
N LYS A 204 -16.36 19.69 -7.80
CA LYS A 204 -16.69 21.01 -8.33
C LYS A 204 -17.86 21.65 -7.59
N ALA A 205 -18.90 20.88 -7.23
CA ALA A 205 -20.04 21.41 -6.48
C ALA A 205 -19.64 21.93 -5.09
N VAL A 206 -18.69 21.26 -4.43
CA VAL A 206 -18.14 21.69 -3.13
C VAL A 206 -17.43 23.03 -3.25
N VAL A 207 -16.66 23.24 -4.33
CA VAL A 207 -15.92 24.49 -4.58
C VAL A 207 -16.84 25.62 -5.02
N ASP A 208 -17.73 25.35 -5.97
CA ASP A 208 -18.58 26.36 -6.62
C ASP A 208 -19.89 26.65 -5.86
N CYS A 209 -20.16 25.93 -4.77
CA CYS A 209 -21.44 25.94 -4.05
C CYS A 209 -22.66 25.65 -4.96
N ASN A 210 -22.48 24.84 -6.01
CA ASN A 210 -23.52 24.53 -7.00
C ASN A 210 -23.63 23.03 -7.27
N VAL A 211 -24.71 22.43 -6.78
CA VAL A 211 -24.99 20.98 -6.88
C VAL A 211 -25.75 20.58 -8.15
N GLU A 212 -26.27 21.52 -8.94
CA GLU A 212 -27.14 21.24 -10.09
C GLU A 212 -26.44 20.39 -11.16
N GLN A 213 -25.13 20.60 -11.35
CA GLN A 213 -24.34 19.90 -12.36
C GLN A 213 -24.22 18.39 -12.10
N ILE A 214 -24.43 17.94 -10.85
CA ILE A 214 -24.32 16.51 -10.49
C ILE A 214 -25.41 15.70 -11.21
N GLU A 215 -26.64 16.22 -11.30
CA GLU A 215 -27.74 15.51 -11.96
C GLU A 215 -27.53 15.41 -13.47
N ASP A 216 -27.04 16.48 -14.10
CA ASP A 216 -26.71 16.53 -15.52
C ASP A 216 -25.63 15.52 -15.90
N VAL A 217 -24.59 15.42 -15.06
CA VAL A 217 -23.52 14.44 -15.24
C VAL A 217 -24.04 13.02 -15.05
N CYS A 218 -24.88 12.80 -14.03
CA CYS A 218 -25.52 11.51 -13.82
C CYS A 218 -26.44 11.13 -14.99
N GLU A 219 -27.09 12.09 -15.65
CA GLU A 219 -27.95 11.81 -16.81
C GLU A 219 -27.15 11.35 -18.03
N LYS A 220 -26.00 11.99 -18.27
CA LYS A 220 -25.06 11.65 -19.36
C LYS A 220 -24.27 10.36 -19.11
N CYS A 221 -24.16 9.92 -17.85
CA CYS A 221 -23.46 8.69 -17.49
C CYS A 221 -24.12 7.47 -18.15
N THR A 222 -23.33 6.55 -18.71
CA THR A 222 -23.83 5.33 -19.36
C THR A 222 -24.17 4.21 -18.38
N ALA A 223 -23.70 4.30 -17.13
CA ALA A 223 -23.90 3.28 -16.12
C ALA A 223 -25.40 3.03 -15.85
N PRO A 224 -25.79 1.82 -15.40
CA PRO A 224 -27.14 1.56 -14.92
C PRO A 224 -27.53 2.49 -13.75
N PRO A 225 -28.81 2.85 -13.57
CA PRO A 225 -29.25 3.80 -12.54
C PRO A 225 -28.72 3.48 -11.13
N ARG A 226 -28.69 2.21 -10.74
CA ARG A 226 -28.19 1.77 -9.42
C ARG A 226 -26.69 2.02 -9.23
N LYS A 227 -25.89 1.86 -10.30
CA LYS A 227 -24.46 2.20 -10.25
C LYS A 227 -24.28 3.71 -10.09
N ARG A 228 -25.11 4.53 -10.75
CA ARG A 228 -25.09 5.99 -10.55
C ARG A 228 -25.41 6.37 -9.11
N THR A 229 -26.45 5.74 -8.51
CA THR A 229 -26.75 5.89 -7.08
C THR A 229 -25.54 5.57 -6.21
N MET A 230 -24.86 4.45 -6.48
CA MET A 230 -23.65 4.04 -5.75
C MET A 230 -22.52 5.06 -5.94
N PHE A 231 -22.27 5.52 -7.17
CA PHE A 231 -21.25 6.52 -7.48
C PHE A 231 -21.49 7.84 -6.76
N ILE A 232 -22.75 8.29 -6.66
CA ILE A 232 -23.09 9.48 -5.88
C ILE A 232 -22.73 9.28 -4.41
N LEU A 233 -23.09 8.13 -3.80
CA LEU A 233 -22.76 7.85 -2.40
C LEU A 233 -21.24 7.84 -2.15
N LEU A 234 -20.48 7.17 -3.03
CA LEU A 234 -19.02 7.10 -2.93
C LEU A 234 -18.37 8.49 -3.14
N ALA A 235 -18.88 9.27 -4.09
CA ALA A 235 -18.42 10.63 -4.35
C ALA A 235 -18.72 11.58 -3.18
N LEU A 236 -19.91 11.50 -2.57
CA LEU A 236 -20.24 12.27 -1.37
C LEU A 236 -19.29 11.94 -0.22
N PHE A 237 -19.01 10.66 0.01
CA PHE A 237 -18.00 10.28 0.98
C PHE A 237 -16.65 10.92 0.64
N ARG A 238 -16.20 10.72 -0.61
CA ARG A 238 -14.85 11.07 -1.04
C ARG A 238 -14.58 12.57 -1.07
N GLU A 239 -15.55 13.38 -1.47
CA GLU A 239 -15.39 14.82 -1.69
C GLU A 239 -16.00 15.69 -0.58
N VAL A 240 -16.92 15.13 0.22
CA VAL A 240 -17.60 15.88 1.30
C VAL A 240 -17.20 15.33 2.67
N THR A 241 -17.36 14.03 2.90
CA THR A 241 -17.12 13.44 4.23
C THR A 241 -15.64 13.45 4.62
N THR A 242 -14.71 13.21 3.68
CA THR A 242 -13.27 13.24 3.94
C THR A 242 -12.75 14.62 4.33
N LEU A 243 -13.43 15.72 3.96
CA LEU A 243 -13.04 17.08 4.36
C LEU A 243 -13.04 17.27 5.88
N TYR A 244 -13.89 16.52 6.59
CA TYR A 244 -13.92 16.52 8.06
C TYR A 244 -12.66 15.93 8.71
N ARG A 245 -11.79 15.27 7.93
CA ARG A 245 -10.48 14.77 8.40
C ARG A 245 -9.52 15.91 8.71
N SER A 246 -9.68 17.07 8.08
CA SER A 246 -8.78 18.19 8.33
C SER A 246 -8.94 18.71 9.75
N ALA A 247 -7.80 18.92 10.44
CA ALA A 247 -7.78 19.62 11.72
C ALA A 247 -8.20 21.10 11.56
N ASN A 248 -8.09 21.65 10.35
CA ASN A 248 -8.55 22.99 10.03
C ASN A 248 -10.06 22.99 9.73
N THR A 249 -10.86 23.40 10.71
CA THR A 249 -12.33 23.45 10.59
C THR A 249 -12.84 24.41 9.52
N SER A 250 -12.00 25.33 9.01
CA SER A 250 -12.39 26.18 7.87
C SER A 250 -12.44 25.44 6.54
N LEU A 251 -11.80 24.27 6.45
CA LEU A 251 -11.88 23.38 5.29
C LEU A 251 -13.07 22.43 5.35
N HIS A 252 -13.80 22.41 6.47
CA HIS A 252 -15.00 21.58 6.59
C HIS A 252 -16.13 22.16 5.70
N PRO A 253 -17.04 21.29 5.20
CA PRO A 253 -18.19 21.73 4.42
C PRO A 253 -18.98 22.83 5.14
N SER A 254 -19.17 23.96 4.46
CA SER A 254 -19.95 25.07 5.00
C SER A 254 -21.43 24.69 5.18
N SER A 255 -22.14 25.42 6.04
CA SER A 255 -23.58 25.19 6.21
C SER A 255 -24.35 25.40 4.90
N GLU A 256 -23.90 26.32 4.04
CA GLU A 256 -24.55 26.62 2.76
C GLU A 256 -24.47 25.42 1.79
N ILE A 257 -23.29 24.84 1.61
CA ILE A 257 -23.12 23.68 0.73
C ILE A 257 -23.83 22.44 1.29
N CYS A 258 -23.82 22.24 2.62
CA CYS A 258 -24.56 21.15 3.26
C CYS A 258 -26.07 21.25 3.01
N HIS A 259 -26.64 22.45 3.04
CA HIS A 259 -28.06 22.65 2.70
C HIS A 259 -28.32 22.38 1.21
N ALA A 260 -27.45 22.84 0.32
CA ALA A 260 -27.58 22.57 -1.12
C ALA A 260 -27.56 21.05 -1.42
N PHE A 261 -26.65 20.30 -0.79
CA PHE A 261 -26.66 18.84 -0.89
C PHE A 261 -27.91 18.21 -0.27
N ALA A 262 -28.44 18.74 0.83
CA ALA A 262 -29.67 18.24 1.43
C ALA A 262 -30.86 18.38 0.45
N ASP A 263 -30.97 19.52 -0.23
CA ASP A 263 -32.00 19.76 -1.25
C ASP A 263 -31.84 18.81 -2.44
N LEU A 264 -30.60 18.62 -2.92
CA LEU A 264 -30.28 17.62 -3.96
C LEU A 264 -30.70 16.20 -3.54
N ILE A 265 -30.35 15.79 -2.32
CA ILE A 265 -30.65 14.44 -1.80
C ILE A 265 -32.17 14.20 -1.75
N GLN A 266 -32.96 15.21 -1.37
CA GLN A 266 -34.42 15.09 -1.33
C GLN A 266 -35.06 15.11 -2.72
N GLY A 267 -34.54 15.93 -3.63
CA GLY A 267 -35.05 16.10 -4.99
C GLY A 267 -34.59 15.05 -6.00
N SER A 268 -33.50 14.33 -5.72
CA SER A 268 -32.83 13.55 -6.76
C SER A 268 -33.60 12.30 -7.20
N LYS A 269 -33.66 12.10 -8.51
CA LYS A 269 -34.21 10.88 -9.15
C LYS A 269 -33.35 9.64 -8.93
N TYR A 270 -32.07 9.80 -8.57
CA TYR A 270 -31.14 8.69 -8.36
C TYR A 270 -31.11 8.21 -6.90
N LEU A 271 -31.51 9.05 -5.95
CA LEU A 271 -31.52 8.77 -4.50
C LEU A 271 -32.96 8.57 -4.01
N TYR A 272 -33.72 7.66 -4.63
CA TYR A 272 -35.16 7.54 -4.33
C TYR A 272 -35.48 6.73 -3.07
N GLN A 273 -34.64 5.76 -2.70
CA GLN A 273 -34.87 4.91 -1.52
C GLN A 273 -34.58 5.69 -0.23
N LYS A 274 -35.40 5.48 0.80
CA LYS A 274 -35.25 6.18 2.08
C LYS A 274 -33.88 5.89 2.70
N GLU A 275 -33.47 4.63 2.71
CA GLU A 275 -32.22 4.17 3.31
C GLU A 275 -31.00 4.77 2.58
N VAL A 276 -31.11 4.97 1.27
CA VAL A 276 -30.08 5.63 0.45
C VAL A 276 -30.00 7.13 0.79
N ARG A 277 -31.14 7.82 0.95
CA ARG A 277 -31.17 9.22 1.38
C ARG A 277 -30.62 9.42 2.78
N ASP A 278 -30.96 8.51 3.69
CA ASP A 278 -30.50 8.53 5.07
C ASP A 278 -28.96 8.40 5.11
N LEU A 279 -28.39 7.47 4.34
CA LEU A 279 -26.93 7.36 4.21
C LEU A 279 -26.32 8.60 3.56
N ALA A 280 -26.85 9.10 2.44
CA ALA A 280 -26.33 10.29 1.77
C ALA A 280 -26.33 11.52 2.70
N SER A 281 -27.40 11.71 3.48
CA SER A 281 -27.50 12.78 4.46
C SER A 281 -26.49 12.60 5.60
N ALA A 282 -26.30 11.37 6.07
CA ALA A 282 -25.30 11.06 7.10
C ALA A 282 -23.87 11.32 6.61
N LEU A 283 -23.56 11.03 5.34
CA LEU A 283 -22.27 11.33 4.71
C LEU A 283 -22.01 12.85 4.69
N VAL A 284 -22.96 13.63 4.18
CA VAL A 284 -22.82 15.10 4.07
C VAL A 284 -22.58 15.77 5.42
N HIS A 285 -23.27 15.30 6.46
CA HIS A 285 -23.17 15.90 7.80
C HIS A 285 -22.19 15.19 8.73
N ASN A 286 -21.45 14.19 8.23
CA ASN A 286 -20.56 13.33 9.01
C ASN A 286 -21.24 12.71 10.25
N ARG A 287 -22.51 12.27 10.11
CA ARG A 287 -23.33 11.66 11.16
C ARG A 287 -23.34 10.14 11.04
N LEU A 288 -22.16 9.53 10.97
CA LEU A 288 -21.97 8.10 10.70
C LEU A 288 -21.75 7.26 11.97
N GLY A 289 -22.02 7.84 13.15
CA GLY A 289 -21.79 7.16 14.43
C GLY A 289 -20.31 6.88 14.65
N SER A 290 -19.96 5.62 14.90
CA SER A 290 -18.56 5.18 15.07
C SER A 290 -17.72 5.27 13.80
N LEU A 291 -18.33 5.49 12.64
CA LEU A 291 -17.66 5.67 11.35
C LEU A 291 -17.52 7.15 10.96
N ALA A 292 -17.79 8.08 11.88
CA ALA A 292 -17.61 9.50 11.63
C ALA A 292 -16.13 9.82 11.40
N ILE A 293 -15.84 10.60 10.37
CA ILE A 293 -14.48 11.00 10.02
C ILE A 293 -14.02 12.11 10.96
N THR A 294 -12.88 11.90 11.61
CA THR A 294 -12.25 12.88 12.49
C THR A 294 -10.75 12.94 12.20
N HIS A 295 -10.08 14.00 12.67
CA HIS A 295 -8.66 14.26 12.40
C HIS A 295 -7.70 13.33 13.16
N ASP A 296 -8.18 12.63 14.19
CA ASP A 296 -7.41 11.74 15.07
C ASP A 296 -7.38 10.28 14.60
N LEU A 297 -8.09 9.96 13.51
CA LEU A 297 -8.13 8.61 12.96
C LEU A 297 -6.80 8.20 12.32
N THR A 298 -6.40 6.96 12.58
CA THR A 298 -5.22 6.37 11.93
C THR A 298 -5.48 6.05 10.46
N ILE A 299 -4.43 5.75 9.69
CA ILE A 299 -4.55 5.31 8.29
C ILE A 299 -5.39 4.02 8.19
N VAL A 300 -5.20 3.10 9.14
CA VAL A 300 -5.95 1.84 9.21
C VAL A 300 -7.42 2.12 9.49
N ASP A 301 -7.74 3.01 10.43
CA ASP A 301 -9.12 3.39 10.72
C ASP A 301 -9.82 3.99 9.49
N ASN A 302 -9.14 4.92 8.79
CA ASN A 302 -9.64 5.52 7.55
C ASN A 302 -9.92 4.46 6.48
N THR A 303 -8.99 3.50 6.29
CA THR A 303 -9.16 2.40 5.34
C THR A 303 -10.37 1.53 5.70
N ILE A 304 -10.55 1.20 6.99
CA ILE A 304 -11.69 0.42 7.45
C ILE A 304 -12.99 1.18 7.21
N ILE A 305 -13.03 2.49 7.47
CA ILE A 305 -14.22 3.31 7.23
C ILE A 305 -14.54 3.35 5.74
N GLU A 306 -13.55 3.55 4.86
CA GLU A 306 -13.73 3.49 3.41
C GLU A 306 -14.34 2.17 2.95
N LEU A 307 -13.80 1.03 3.42
CA LEU A 307 -14.34 -0.28 3.10
C LEU A 307 -15.78 -0.45 3.61
N ASN A 308 -16.12 0.10 4.78
CA ASN A 308 -17.47 0.06 5.32
C ASN A 308 -18.45 0.92 4.53
N ILE A 309 -18.05 2.13 4.11
CA ILE A 309 -18.87 3.00 3.28
C ILE A 309 -19.11 2.38 1.90
N HIS A 310 -18.07 1.79 1.32
CA HIS A 310 -18.18 1.04 0.09
C HIS A 310 -19.14 -0.15 0.23
N LEU A 311 -19.00 -0.95 1.30
CA LEU A 311 -19.89 -2.05 1.60
C LEU A 311 -21.34 -1.56 1.74
N ALA A 312 -21.59 -0.50 2.51
CA ALA A 312 -22.93 0.08 2.68
C ALA A 312 -23.54 0.51 1.35
N ALA A 313 -22.78 1.21 0.51
CA ALA A 313 -23.23 1.63 -0.83
C ALA A 313 -23.59 0.43 -1.72
N VAL A 314 -22.77 -0.63 -1.69
CA VAL A 314 -23.02 -1.89 -2.42
C VAL A 314 -24.24 -2.64 -1.88
N LEU A 315 -24.43 -2.72 -0.56
CA LEU A 315 -25.58 -3.41 0.03
C LEU A 315 -26.90 -2.68 -0.25
N LEU A 316 -26.90 -1.35 -0.19
CA LEU A 316 -28.08 -0.54 -0.46
C LEU A 316 -28.50 -0.61 -1.94
N THR A 317 -27.53 -0.50 -2.86
CA THR A 317 -27.80 -0.47 -4.30
C THR A 317 -27.83 -1.85 -4.97
N GLY A 318 -27.24 -2.85 -4.33
CA GLY A 318 -27.10 -4.21 -4.82
C GLY A 318 -28.41 -4.99 -4.81
N THR A 319 -28.66 -5.71 -5.92
CA THR A 319 -29.83 -6.58 -6.07
C THR A 319 -29.50 -7.99 -6.54
N HIS A 320 -28.21 -8.29 -6.74
CA HIS A 320 -27.80 -9.62 -7.15
C HIS A 320 -28.10 -10.61 -6.03
N LEU A 321 -28.55 -11.82 -6.36
CA LEU A 321 -28.94 -12.83 -5.38
C LEU A 321 -27.80 -13.17 -4.40
N LEU A 322 -26.56 -13.17 -4.88
CA LEU A 322 -25.37 -13.42 -4.05
C LEU A 322 -25.12 -12.32 -2.99
N VAL A 323 -25.63 -11.10 -3.20
CA VAL A 323 -25.48 -10.01 -2.22
C VAL A 323 -26.57 -10.08 -1.14
N MET A 324 -27.67 -10.79 -1.39
CA MET A 324 -28.81 -10.82 -0.47
C MET A 324 -28.48 -11.32 0.94
N PRO A 325 -27.72 -12.41 1.14
CA PRO A 325 -27.33 -12.83 2.49
C PRO A 325 -26.51 -11.77 3.22
N LEU A 326 -25.59 -11.10 2.53
CA LEU A 326 -24.78 -10.00 3.10
C LEU A 326 -25.64 -8.76 3.38
N LYS A 327 -26.63 -8.48 2.55
CA LYS A 327 -27.58 -7.39 2.76
C LYS A 327 -28.43 -7.62 4.01
N GLN A 328 -28.91 -8.85 4.21
CA GLN A 328 -29.61 -9.24 5.44
C GLN A 328 -28.67 -9.12 6.64
N LEU A 329 -27.45 -9.64 6.54
CA LEU A 329 -26.48 -9.58 7.64
C LEU A 329 -26.13 -8.14 8.04
N GLY A 330 -25.96 -7.24 7.07
CA GLY A 330 -25.55 -5.86 7.31
C GLY A 330 -26.68 -4.89 7.64
N LEU A 331 -27.87 -5.05 7.05
CA LEU A 331 -28.98 -4.09 7.20
C LEU A 331 -30.17 -4.63 8.01
N SER A 332 -30.27 -5.94 8.20
CA SER A 332 -31.38 -6.59 8.92
C SER A 332 -30.88 -7.84 9.69
N PRO A 333 -29.89 -7.69 10.59
CA PRO A 333 -29.22 -8.81 11.26
C PRO A 333 -30.17 -9.71 12.07
N GLU A 334 -31.35 -9.21 12.45
CA GLU A 334 -32.44 -9.98 13.05
C GLU A 334 -32.89 -11.17 12.18
N ASN A 335 -32.80 -11.05 10.85
CA ASN A 335 -33.20 -12.11 9.92
C ASN A 335 -32.13 -13.20 9.76
N MET A 336 -30.93 -13.01 10.31
CA MET A 336 -29.77 -13.90 10.13
C MET A 336 -29.36 -14.65 11.39
N GLN A 337 -30.13 -14.57 12.48
CA GLN A 337 -29.77 -15.16 13.79
C GLN A 337 -29.57 -16.68 13.76
N ALA A 338 -30.26 -17.39 12.87
CA ALA A 338 -30.17 -18.85 12.71
C ALA A 338 -29.52 -19.25 11.37
N ALA A 339 -28.77 -18.35 10.74
CA ALA A 339 -28.10 -18.59 9.48
C ALA A 339 -26.64 -19.00 9.69
N PHE A 340 -26.13 -19.89 8.83
CA PHE A 340 -24.70 -20.15 8.72
C PHE A 340 -24.02 -19.00 7.98
N ILE A 341 -23.03 -18.38 8.62
CA ILE A 341 -22.28 -17.26 8.06
C ILE A 341 -21.10 -17.81 7.24
N PRO A 342 -20.72 -17.19 6.10
CA PRO A 342 -19.54 -17.59 5.35
C PRO A 342 -18.30 -17.70 6.24
N THR A 343 -17.41 -18.64 5.93
CA THR A 343 -16.16 -18.92 6.68
C THR A 343 -16.35 -19.41 8.13
N MET A 344 -17.57 -19.74 8.54
CA MET A 344 -17.81 -20.49 9.77
C MET A 344 -17.20 -21.91 9.66
N PRO A 345 -16.56 -22.44 10.72
CA PRO A 345 -16.10 -23.82 10.74
C PRO A 345 -17.27 -24.79 10.52
N ASP A 346 -17.09 -25.77 9.65
CA ASP A 346 -18.04 -26.86 9.45
C ASP A 346 -17.49 -28.14 10.10
N ASP A 347 -18.29 -28.76 10.97
CA ASP A 347 -17.89 -29.98 11.66
C ASP A 347 -18.13 -31.19 10.76
N MET A 348 -17.14 -31.47 9.92
CA MET A 348 -17.12 -32.61 9.01
C MET A 348 -16.88 -33.95 9.74
N LEU A 349 -16.96 -34.03 11.07
CA LEU A 349 -16.75 -35.28 11.83
C LEU A 349 -17.63 -36.43 11.32
N ALA A 350 -18.88 -36.17 10.97
CA ALA A 350 -19.77 -37.19 10.41
C ALA A 350 -19.33 -37.66 9.00
N VAL A 351 -18.77 -36.76 8.19
CA VAL A 351 -18.21 -37.09 6.86
C VAL A 351 -16.91 -37.87 6.99
N ALA A 352 -16.06 -37.50 7.96
CA ALA A 352 -14.82 -38.18 8.26
C ALA A 352 -15.04 -39.59 8.82
N GLN A 353 -16.06 -39.78 9.67
CA GLN A 353 -16.43 -41.09 10.22
C GLN A 353 -17.06 -42.02 9.18
N ALA A 354 -17.75 -41.48 8.16
CA ALA A 354 -18.32 -42.27 7.07
C ALA A 354 -17.29 -42.67 5.99
N ALA A 355 -16.08 -42.09 6.02
CA ALA A 355 -14.97 -42.39 5.13
C ALA A 355 -13.97 -43.44 5.69
N ILE A 356 -14.19 -43.89 6.93
CA ILE A 356 -13.49 -45.00 7.60
C ILE A 356 -14.40 -46.23 7.55
#